data_AF-A0A258B7L2-F1
#
_entry.id   AF-A0A258B7L2-F1
#
_cell.length_a   1.000
_cell.length_b   1.000
_cell.length_c   1.000
_cell.angle_alpha   90.00
_cell.angle_beta   90.00
_cell.angle_gamma   90.00
#
_symmetry.space_group_name_H-M   'P 1'
#
loop_
_entity.id
_entity.type
_entity.pdbx_description
1 polymer ?
#
loop_
_entity_poly.entity_id
_entity_poly.type
_entity_poly.pdbx_seq_one_letter_code
_entity_poly.pdbx_strand_id
1 'polypeptide(L)'
;LMGHGAPDINNLRAGREALRDHLSYFEHLLETRNWLAGRSMSYADFVCAAHLSVIDYFDEMNWSKYPHLKTWYMVIKSRPCFRPLLNDTLPGVTAAAHYKELDF
;
A
#
# COMPACT_ATOMS: atom_id res chain seq x y z
N LEU A 1 11.62 -18.86 -16.74
CA LEU A 1 11.37 -17.43 -17.02
C LEU A 1 9.93 -17.31 -17.50
N MET A 2 9.00 -16.85 -16.66
CA MET A 2 7.60 -16.70 -17.06
C MET A 2 7.49 -15.61 -18.15
N GLY A 3 7.18 -16.03 -19.37
CA GLY A 3 7.11 -15.18 -20.55
C GLY A 3 5.79 -14.42 -20.66
N HIS A 4 5.60 -13.39 -19.82
CA HIS A 4 4.39 -12.54 -19.87
C HIS A 4 4.50 -11.31 -20.77
N GLY A 5 5.54 -11.21 -21.59
CA GLY A 5 5.78 -10.01 -22.40
C GLY A 5 6.10 -8.78 -21.54
N ALA A 6 6.47 -7.67 -22.19
CA ALA A 6 6.64 -6.42 -21.48
C ALA A 6 5.27 -5.89 -21.02
N PRO A 7 5.16 -5.27 -19.82
CA PRO A 7 3.91 -4.69 -19.35
C PRO A 7 3.42 -3.60 -20.29
N ASP A 8 2.10 -3.53 -20.50
CA ASP A 8 1.50 -2.48 -21.31
C ASP A 8 1.62 -1.12 -20.59
N ILE A 9 2.36 -0.21 -21.21
CA ILE A 9 2.64 1.13 -20.66
C ILE A 9 1.35 1.93 -20.44
N ASN A 10 0.35 1.77 -21.30
CA ASN A 10 -0.92 2.49 -21.16
C ASN A 10 -1.68 2.01 -19.92
N ASN A 11 -1.68 0.70 -19.65
CA ASN A 11 -2.28 0.14 -18.45
C ASN A 11 -1.56 0.59 -17.18
N LEU A 12 -0.22 0.66 -17.20
CA LEU A 12 0.56 1.17 -16.08
C LEU A 12 0.26 2.65 -15.78
N ARG A 13 0.14 3.49 -16.82
CA ARG A 13 -0.20 4.91 -16.67
C ARG A 13 -1.61 5.09 -16.09
N ALA A 14 -2.60 4.41 -16.67
CA ALA A 14 -3.98 4.47 -16.19
C ALA A 14 -4.08 3.98 -14.73
N GLY A 15 -3.35 2.91 -14.38
CA GLY A 15 -3.28 2.38 -13.02
C GLY A 15 -2.70 3.40 -12.03
N ARG A 16 -1.60 4.07 -12.37
CA ARG A 16 -0.98 5.11 -11.51
C ARG A 16 -1.88 6.33 -11.33
N GLU A 17 -2.61 6.73 -12.37
CA GLU A 17 -3.56 7.84 -12.29
C GLU A 17 -4.74 7.50 -11.36
N ALA A 18 -5.35 6.32 -11.52
CA ALA A 18 -6.43 5.86 -10.65
C ALA A 18 -5.95 5.66 -9.20
N LEU A 19 -4.74 5.12 -9.02
CA LEU A 19 -4.13 4.96 -7.69
C LEU A 19 -4.02 6.30 -6.97
N ARG A 20 -3.48 7.33 -7.64
CA ARG A 20 -3.36 8.67 -7.05
C ARG A 20 -4.69 9.18 -6.50
N ASP A 21 -5.77 9.02 -7.25
CA ASP A 21 -7.09 9.52 -6.84
C ASP A 21 -7.60 8.77 -5.60
N HIS A 22 -7.36 7.45 -5.50
CA HIS A 22 -7.67 6.67 -4.30
C HIS A 22 -6.79 7.05 -3.10
N LEU A 23 -5.49 7.26 -3.29
CA LEU A 23 -4.58 7.65 -2.21
C LEU A 23 -4.95 9.02 -1.64
N SER A 24 -5.28 10.00 -2.50
CA SER A 24 -5.79 11.30 -2.07
C SER A 24 -7.10 11.17 -1.29
N TYR A 25 -7.99 10.27 -1.69
CA TYR A 25 -9.22 10.01 -0.95
C TYR A 25 -8.95 9.42 0.45
N PHE A 26 -8.09 8.39 0.56
CA PHE A 26 -7.77 7.78 1.85
C PHE A 26 -7.02 8.74 2.77
N GLU A 27 -6.09 9.54 2.23
CA GLU A 27 -5.41 10.61 2.96
C GLU A 27 -6.43 11.58 3.58
N HIS A 28 -7.39 12.05 2.78
CA HIS A 28 -8.44 12.95 3.25
C HIS A 28 -9.33 12.31 4.33
N LEU A 29 -9.66 11.02 4.21
CA LEU A 29 -10.42 10.33 5.26
C LEU A 29 -9.64 10.29 6.59
N LEU A 30 -8.33 10.05 6.53
CA LEU A 30 -7.47 9.85 7.70
C LEU A 30 -6.98 11.17 8.32
N GLU A 31 -7.18 12.30 7.65
CA GLU A 31 -6.96 13.63 8.22
C GLU A 31 -7.85 13.88 9.45
N THR A 32 -9.08 13.36 9.43
CA THR A 32 -10.10 13.62 10.47
C THR A 32 -10.54 12.37 11.22
N ARG A 33 -10.09 11.18 10.81
CA ARG A 33 -10.51 9.88 11.36
C ARG A 33 -9.31 9.07 11.78
N ASN A 34 -9.48 8.26 12.83
CA ASN A 34 -8.45 7.33 13.30
C ASN A 34 -8.33 6.09 12.40
N TRP A 35 -9.43 5.69 11.75
CA TRP A 35 -9.52 4.52 10.87
C TRP A 35 -10.41 4.85 9.66
N LEU A 36 -10.29 4.10 8.56
CA LEU A 36 -10.95 4.43 7.30
C LEU A 36 -12.49 4.52 7.44
N ALA A 37 -13.07 3.61 8.22
CA ALA A 37 -14.51 3.57 8.48
C ALA A 37 -14.97 4.41 9.70
N GLY A 38 -14.06 5.13 10.39
CA GLY A 38 -14.41 6.02 11.49
C GLY A 38 -13.50 5.90 12.72
N ARG A 39 -14.11 5.64 13.89
CA ARG A 39 -13.40 5.71 15.19
C ARG A 39 -12.65 4.43 15.57
N SER A 40 -13.02 3.29 14.98
CA SER A 40 -12.46 1.97 15.28
C SER A 40 -12.02 1.27 14.01
N MET A 41 -10.96 0.46 14.13
CA MET A 41 -10.47 -0.40 13.04
C MET A 41 -11.57 -1.35 12.57
N SER A 42 -11.62 -1.55 11.27
CA SER A 42 -12.66 -2.33 10.59
C SER A 42 -12.08 -3.15 9.44
N TYR A 43 -12.93 -3.92 8.75
CA TYR A 43 -12.54 -4.60 7.52
C TYR A 43 -12.08 -3.64 6.41
N ALA A 44 -12.57 -2.38 6.40
CA ALA A 44 -12.11 -1.39 5.45
C ALA A 44 -10.60 -1.17 5.55
N ASP A 45 -10.08 -1.18 6.78
CA ASP A 45 -8.66 -0.96 7.04
C ASP A 45 -7.81 -2.14 6.54
N PHE A 46 -8.26 -3.37 6.80
CA PHE A 46 -7.55 -4.57 6.34
C PHE A 46 -7.57 -4.72 4.82
N VAL A 47 -8.71 -4.46 4.17
CA VAL A 47 -8.81 -4.52 2.71
C VAL A 47 -7.90 -3.48 2.07
N CYS A 48 -7.95 -2.23 2.56
CA CYS A 48 -7.08 -1.17 2.04
C CYS A 48 -5.60 -1.51 2.27
N ALA A 49 -5.21 -1.92 3.47
CA ALA A 49 -3.82 -2.24 3.77
C ALA A 49 -3.30 -3.45 2.97
N ALA A 50 -4.14 -4.44 2.67
CA ALA A 50 -3.77 -5.56 1.81
C ALA A 50 -3.52 -5.12 0.35
N HIS A 51 -4.34 -4.20 -0.18
CA HIS A 51 -4.08 -3.63 -1.51
C HIS A 51 -2.81 -2.78 -1.51
N LEU A 52 -2.64 -1.92 -0.50
CA LEU A 52 -1.45 -1.08 -0.38
C LEU A 52 -0.18 -1.91 -0.18
N SER A 53 -0.23 -3.06 0.49
CA SER A 53 0.95 -3.91 0.64
C SER A 53 1.47 -4.45 -0.68
N VAL A 54 0.58 -4.79 -1.61
CA VAL A 54 1.00 -5.22 -2.94
C VAL A 54 1.65 -4.06 -3.69
N ILE A 55 1.07 -2.86 -3.62
CA ILE A 55 1.59 -1.67 -4.31
C ILE A 55 2.94 -1.22 -3.71
N ASP A 56 3.07 -1.26 -2.38
CA ASP A 56 4.29 -0.93 -1.64
C ASP A 56 5.42 -1.93 -1.94
N TYR A 57 5.09 -3.21 -2.19
CA TYR A 57 6.06 -4.21 -2.62
C TYR A 57 6.79 -3.79 -3.91
N PHE A 58 6.08 -3.13 -4.84
CA PHE A 58 6.59 -2.70 -6.13
C PHE A 58 7.15 -1.26 -6.14
N ASP A 59 7.26 -0.60 -4.99
CA ASP A 59 7.77 0.78 -4.88
C ASP A 59 6.96 1.84 -5.67
N GLU A 60 5.64 1.62 -5.83
CA GLU A 60 4.74 2.55 -6.52
C GLU A 60 4.11 3.60 -5.58
N MET A 61 4.52 3.59 -4.31
CA MET A 61 3.97 4.46 -3.26
C MET A 61 4.88 5.65 -2.98
N ASN A 62 4.41 6.86 -3.26
CA ASN A 62 5.07 8.08 -2.79
C ASN A 62 4.53 8.51 -1.43
N TRP A 63 4.99 7.85 -0.37
CA TRP A 63 4.56 8.07 1.01
C TRP A 63 4.73 9.52 1.51
N SER A 64 5.66 10.29 0.95
CA SER A 64 5.86 11.70 1.31
C SER A 64 4.66 12.61 0.98
N LYS A 65 3.81 12.19 0.04
CA LYS A 65 2.61 12.95 -0.37
C LYS A 65 1.39 12.69 0.50
N TYR A 66 1.41 11.61 1.30
CA TYR A 66 0.25 11.12 2.03
C TYR A 66 0.63 10.84 3.50
N PRO A 67 0.98 11.87 4.29
CA PRO A 67 1.48 11.70 5.65
C PRO A 67 0.48 11.01 6.59
N HIS A 68 -0.82 11.31 6.51
CA HIS A 68 -1.83 10.68 7.38
C HIS A 68 -2.00 9.20 7.04
N LEU A 69 -2.07 8.88 5.75
CA LEU A 69 -2.12 7.51 5.25
C LEU A 69 -0.85 6.74 5.59
N LYS A 70 0.32 7.38 5.51
CA LYS A 70 1.60 6.80 5.92
C LYS A 70 1.57 6.40 7.39
N THR A 71 1.19 7.32 8.29
CA THR A 71 1.10 7.03 9.73
C THR A 71 0.11 5.90 10.03
N TRP A 72 -1.08 5.93 9.42
CA TRP A 72 -2.07 4.85 9.54
C TRP A 72 -1.51 3.50 9.04
N TYR A 73 -0.79 3.50 7.91
CA TYR A 73 -0.24 2.28 7.34
C TYR A 73 0.89 1.70 8.20
N MET A 74 1.77 2.54 8.77
CA MET A 74 2.79 2.11 9.74
C MET A 74 2.16 1.38 10.95
N VAL A 75 1.04 1.90 11.47
CA VAL A 75 0.32 1.28 12.58
C VAL A 75 -0.23 -0.09 12.19
N ILE A 76 -0.81 -0.25 11.00
CA ILE A 76 -1.32 -1.55 10.52
C ILE A 76 -0.18 -2.53 10.23
N LYS A 77 0.86 -2.07 9.54
CA LYS A 77 2.04 -2.84 9.15
C LYS A 77 2.78 -3.43 10.35
N SER A 78 2.73 -2.74 11.49
CA SER A 78 3.35 -3.16 12.75
C SER A 78 2.57 -4.25 13.50
N ARG A 79 1.36 -4.63 13.04
CA ARG A 79 0.53 -5.61 13.74
C ARG A 79 0.98 -7.05 13.46
N PRO A 80 0.83 -7.99 14.43
CA PRO A 80 1.21 -9.39 14.22
C PRO A 80 0.54 -10.05 13.00
N CYS A 81 -0.70 -9.67 12.68
CA CYS A 81 -1.43 -10.19 11.53
C CYS A 81 -0.82 -9.80 10.17
N PHE A 82 0.01 -8.74 10.13
CA PHE A 82 0.64 -8.27 8.90
C PHE A 82 2.00 -8.93 8.63
N ARG A 83 2.60 -9.55 9.66
CA ARG A 83 3.91 -10.20 9.57
C ARG A 83 4.02 -11.27 8.46
N PRO A 84 2.99 -12.09 8.17
CA PRO A 84 3.04 -13.00 7.03
C PRO A 84 3.22 -12.27 5.71
N LEU A 85 2.46 -11.20 5.45
CA LEU A 85 2.55 -10.38 4.22
C LEU A 85 3.97 -9.80 4.04
N LEU A 86 4.57 -9.28 5.11
CA LEU A 86 5.94 -8.73 5.04
C LEU A 86 7.01 -9.80 4.73
N ASN A 87 6.70 -11.07 4.91
CA ASN A 87 7.60 -12.17 4.57
C ASN A 87 7.33 -12.76 3.18
N ASP A 88 6.27 -12.32 2.49
CA ASP A 88 5.97 -12.79 1.14
C ASP A 88 7.09 -12.39 0.18
N THR A 89 7.40 -13.31 -0.73
CA THR A 89 8.38 -13.08 -1.80
C THR A 89 7.82 -13.59 -3.12
N LEU A 90 7.99 -12.77 -4.16
CA LEU A 90 7.56 -13.11 -5.51
C LEU A 90 8.80 -13.59 -6.31
N PRO A 91 8.77 -14.80 -6.87
CA PRO A 91 9.91 -15.30 -7.66
C PRO A 91 10.26 -14.36 -8.81
N GLY A 92 11.51 -13.88 -8.83
CA GLY A 92 12.01 -12.99 -9.89
C GLY A 92 11.60 -11.52 -9.74
N VAL A 93 10.95 -11.15 -8.64
CA VAL A 93 10.63 -9.75 -8.31
C VAL A 93 11.21 -9.44 -6.94
N THR A 94 12.08 -8.44 -6.87
CA THR A 94 12.62 -7.94 -5.60
C THR A 94 11.65 -6.91 -5.02
N ALA A 95 11.32 -7.06 -3.73
CA ALA A 95 10.52 -6.08 -3.01
C ALA A 95 11.26 -4.73 -2.91
N ALA A 96 10.51 -3.64 -2.75
CA ALA A 96 11.05 -2.35 -2.36
C ALA A 96 11.90 -2.45 -1.09
N ALA A 97 12.97 -1.65 -1.00
CA ALA A 97 13.92 -1.73 0.12
C ALA A 97 13.24 -1.53 1.49
N HIS A 98 12.29 -0.59 1.55
CA HIS A 98 11.54 -0.25 2.76
C HIS A 98 10.33 -1.18 3.02
N TYR A 99 10.07 -2.16 2.15
CA TYR A 99 8.87 -3.00 2.24
C TYR A 99 8.75 -3.71 3.60
N LYS A 100 9.87 -4.15 4.18
CA LYS A 100 9.89 -4.82 5.50
C LYS A 100 10.13 -3.87 6.66
N GLU A 101 10.46 -2.61 6.38
CA GLU A 101 10.74 -1.61 7.40
C GLU A 101 9.42 -1.13 8.01
N LEU A 102 9.35 -1.07 9.34
CA LEU A 102 8.19 -0.53 10.05
C LEU A 102 8.25 0.99 10.18
N ASP A 103 9.46 1.54 10.09
CA ASP A 103 9.76 2.97 10.07
C ASP A 103 10.38 3.30 8.71
N PHE A 104 9.51 3.61 7.75
CA PHE A 104 9.79 3.97 6.35
C PHE A 104 9.22 5.37 6.09
#